data_AF-A0A3B8VY23-F1
#
_entry.id   AF-A0A3B8VY23-F1
#
_cell.length_a   1.000
_cell.length_b   1.000
_cell.length_c   1.000
_cell.angle_alpha   90.00
_cell.angle_beta   90.00
_cell.angle_gamma   90.00
#
_symmetry.space_group_name_H-M   'P 1'
#
loop_
_entity.id
_entity.type
_entity.pdbx_description
1 polymer ?
#
loop_
_entity_poly.entity_id
_entity_poly.type
_entity_poly.pdbx_seq_one_letter_code
_entity_poly.pdbx_strand_id
1 'polypeptide(L)' 'KELGSRGVRANAIAPGFIITEMTGQLSDEVKAKWAETIPMRRGGTPEDVANTALYLASDLSAYVTGQVVHVCGGMNM' A
#
# COMPACT_ATOMS: atom_id res chain seq x y z
N LYS A 1 0.62 15.22 -16.68
CA LYS A 1 0.95 15.86 -17.98
C LYS A 1 2.37 16.43 -18.00
N GLU A 2 2.84 17.06 -16.92
CA GLU A 2 4.13 17.78 -16.87
C GLU A 2 5.38 16.92 -17.10
N LEU A 3 5.41 15.68 -16.59
CA LEU A 3 6.62 14.85 -16.55
C LEU A 3 6.61 13.63 -17.49
N GLY A 4 5.43 13.22 -17.97
CA GLY A 4 5.29 12.01 -18.79
C GLY A 4 6.01 12.08 -20.14
N SER A 5 6.04 13.25 -20.78
CA SER A 5 6.80 13.47 -22.03
C SER A 5 8.31 13.34 -21.85
N ARG A 6 8.81 13.40 -20.60
CA ARG A 6 10.21 13.21 -20.23
C ARG A 6 10.52 11.77 -19.76
N GLY A 7 9.57 10.85 -19.93
CA GLY A 7 9.72 9.46 -19.50
C GLY A 7 9.63 9.25 -17.99
N VAL A 8 9.17 10.26 -17.22
CA VAL A 8 9.05 10.15 -15.76
C VAL A 8 7.61 9.81 -15.38
N ARG A 9 7.44 8.71 -14.63
CA ARG A 9 6.17 8.27 -14.06
C ARG A 9 6.03 8.77 -12.62
N ALA A 10 4.82 9.13 -12.22
CA ALA A 10 4.51 9.56 -10.87
C ALA A 10 3.24 8.85 -10.38
N ASN A 11 3.34 8.14 -9.25
CA ASN A 11 2.25 7.39 -8.64
C ASN A 11 2.32 7.58 -7.11
N ALA A 12 1.23 7.28 -6.41
CA ALA A 12 1.17 7.27 -4.95
C ALA A 12 0.77 5.90 -4.43
N ILE A 13 1.25 5.55 -3.23
CA ILE A 13 0.80 4.38 -2.49
C ILE A 13 0.05 4.89 -1.25
N ALA A 14 -1.15 4.38 -1.03
CA ALA A 14 -2.01 4.69 0.10
C ALA A 14 -2.18 3.43 0.98
N PRO A 15 -1.32 3.22 1.99
CA PRO A 15 -1.41 2.07 2.87
C PRO A 15 -2.63 2.13 3.78
N GLY A 16 -3.18 0.95 4.12
CA GLY A 16 -4.14 0.80 5.21
C GLY A 16 -3.45 0.57 6.56
N PHE A 17 -4.02 -0.31 7.38
CA PHE A 17 -3.38 -0.74 8.62
C PHE A 17 -2.20 -1.66 8.34
N ILE A 18 -0.98 -1.17 8.52
CA ILE A 18 0.28 -1.91 8.36
C ILE A 18 0.88 -2.18 9.73
N ILE A 19 1.39 -3.39 9.96
CA ILE A 19 2.13 -3.76 11.17
C ILE A 19 3.56 -3.26 11.06
N THR A 20 3.90 -2.23 11.84
CA THR A 20 5.21 -1.59 11.92
C THR A 20 5.69 -1.59 13.37
N GLU A 21 6.85 -0.99 13.66
CA GLU A 21 7.29 -0.79 15.05
C GLU A 21 6.25 -0.01 15.89
N MET A 22 5.58 0.98 15.28
CA MET A 22 4.58 1.80 15.96
C MET A 22 3.27 1.04 16.20
N THR A 23 2.68 0.44 15.15
CA THR A 23 1.38 -0.25 15.26
C THR A 23 1.52 -1.65 15.88
N GLY A 24 2.71 -2.23 15.83
CA GLY A 24 3.05 -3.49 16.49
C GLY A 24 2.99 -3.41 18.02
N GLN A 25 3.10 -2.21 18.59
CA GLN A 25 2.95 -1.98 20.04
C GLN A 25 1.49 -2.00 20.52
N LEU A 26 0.51 -1.97 19.61
CA LEU A 26 -0.90 -2.09 19.97
C LEU A 26 -1.19 -3.48 20.56
N SER A 27 -2.19 -3.55 21.45
CA SER A 27 -2.62 -4.83 22.02
C SER A 27 -3.15 -5.76 20.95
N ASP A 28 -3.08 -7.07 21.21
CA ASP A 28 -3.56 -8.08 20.27
C ASP A 28 -5.08 -7.98 20.05
N GLU A 29 -5.83 -7.55 21.06
CA GLU A 29 -7.26 -7.27 20.93
C GLU A 29 -7.53 -6.12 19.93
N VAL A 30 -6.74 -5.04 19.99
CA VAL A 30 -6.87 -3.92 19.05
C VAL A 30 -6.51 -4.37 17.63
N LYS A 31 -5.41 -5.11 17.47
CA LYS A 31 -5.00 -5.66 16.16
C LYS A 31 -6.07 -6.59 15.59
N ALA A 32 -6.69 -7.44 16.41
CA ALA A 32 -7.78 -8.33 16.00
C ALA A 32 -9.00 -7.53 15.52
N LYS A 33 -9.42 -6.49 16.26
CA LYS A 33 -10.52 -5.60 15.84
C LYS A 33 -10.24 -4.92 14.49
N TRP A 34 -9.02 -4.46 14.27
CA TRP A 34 -8.64 -3.91 12.95
C TRP A 34 -8.73 -4.99 11.86
N ALA A 35 -8.18 -6.18 12.11
CA ALA A 35 -8.24 -7.30 11.16
C ALA A 35 -9.68 -7.71 10.79
N GLU A 36 -10.64 -7.59 11.72
CA GLU A 36 -12.06 -7.88 11.45
C GLU A 36 -12.69 -6.95 10.41
N THR A 37 -12.25 -5.69 10.36
CA THR A 37 -12.75 -4.68 9.43
C THR A 37 -12.06 -4.72 8.06
N ILE A 38 -10.91 -5.39 7.97
CA ILE A 38 -10.15 -5.53 6.72
C ILE A 38 -10.63 -6.80 5.99
N PRO A 39 -11.09 -6.72 4.73
CA PRO A 39 -11.56 -7.89 3.98
C PRO A 39 -10.56 -9.06 3.92
N MET A 40 -9.26 -8.78 3.82
CA MET A 40 -8.20 -9.80 3.87
C MET A 40 -7.88 -10.36 5.26
N ARG A 41 -8.59 -9.93 6.31
CA ARG A 41 -8.51 -10.45 7.69
C ARG A 41 -7.13 -10.40 8.35
N ARG A 42 -6.29 -9.45 7.94
CA ARG A 42 -4.98 -9.20 8.54
C ARG A 42 -4.55 -7.74 8.36
N GLY A 43 -3.65 -7.29 9.21
CA GLY A 43 -2.83 -6.12 8.91
C GLY A 43 -1.88 -6.40 7.74
N GLY A 44 -1.60 -5.36 6.96
CA GLY A 44 -0.52 -5.41 5.98
C GLY A 44 0.85 -5.49 6.65
N THR A 45 1.85 -5.92 5.89
CA THR A 45 3.26 -5.92 6.28
C THR A 45 3.99 -4.77 5.57
N PRO A 46 5.16 -4.34 6.06
CA PRO A 46 6.01 -3.41 5.31
C PRO A 46 6.34 -3.94 3.90
N GLU A 47 6.51 -5.26 3.76
CA GLU A 47 6.76 -5.94 2.49
C GLU A 47 5.59 -5.81 1.50
N ASP A 48 4.33 -5.82 1.96
CA ASP A 48 3.16 -5.59 1.09
C ASP A 48 3.24 -4.20 0.42
N VAL A 49 3.69 -3.17 1.16
CA VAL A 49 3.89 -1.80 0.66
C VAL A 49 5.14 -1.74 -0.24
N ALA A 50 6.26 -2.34 0.20
CA ALA A 50 7.52 -2.33 -0.53
C ALA A 50 7.42 -3.04 -1.88
N ASN A 51 6.69 -4.16 -1.96
CA ASN A 51 6.47 -4.89 -3.22
C ASN A 51 5.63 -4.07 -4.21
N THR A 52 4.67 -3.28 -3.72
CA THR A 52 3.91 -2.34 -4.56
C THR A 52 4.82 -1.22 -5.08
N ALA A 53 5.70 -0.68 -4.22
CA ALA A 53 6.70 0.30 -4.65
C ALA A 53 7.67 -0.28 -5.68
N LEU A 54 8.12 -1.54 -5.50
CA LEU A 54 8.97 -2.24 -6.46
C LEU A 54 8.27 -2.42 -7.81
N TYR A 55 7.01 -2.85 -7.83
CA TYR A 55 6.21 -2.92 -9.06
C TYR A 55 6.17 -1.55 -9.75
N LEU A 56 5.82 -0.49 -9.01
CA LEU A 56 5.75 0.87 -9.53
C LEU A 56 7.10 1.41 -9.99
N ALA A 57 8.22 0.97 -9.41
CA ALA A 57 9.56 1.36 -9.84
C ALA A 57 10.07 0.55 -11.05
N SER A 58 9.59 -0.68 -11.22
CA SER A 58 10.01 -1.58 -12.30
C SER A 58 9.36 -1.28 -13.67
N ASP A 59 9.90 -1.88 -14.72
CA ASP A 59 9.33 -1.83 -16.08
C ASP A 59 8.00 -2.59 -16.21
N LEU A 60 7.63 -3.42 -15.23
CA LEU A 60 6.31 -4.08 -15.20
C LEU A 60 5.15 -3.07 -15.16
N SER A 61 5.42 -1.84 -14.72
CA SER A 61 4.45 -0.75 -14.64
C SER A 61 4.75 0.39 -15.62
N ALA A 62 5.44 0.10 -16.74
CA ALA A 62 5.93 1.11 -17.70
C ALA A 62 4.85 2.05 -18.25
N TYR A 63 3.58 1.63 -18.25
CA TYR A 63 2.45 2.45 -18.70
C TYR A 63 1.50 2.89 -17.57
N VAL A 64 1.92 2.73 -16.32
CA VAL A 64 1.15 3.13 -15.13
C VAL A 64 1.73 4.42 -14.55
N THR A 65 0.97 5.51 -14.67
CA THR A 65 1.28 6.80 -14.07
C THR A 65 -0.01 7.53 -13.67
N GLY A 66 0.08 8.38 -12.65
CA GLY A 66 -1.03 9.18 -12.13
C GLY A 66 -2.00 8.38 -11.25
N GLN A 67 -1.62 7.19 -10.80
CA GLN A 67 -2.47 6.33 -9.98
C GLN A 67 -2.16 6.48 -8.49
N VAL A 68 -3.21 6.34 -7.67
CA VAL A 68 -3.09 6.08 -6.24
C VAL A 68 -3.40 4.59 -6.04
N VAL A 69 -2.43 3.84 -5.54
CA VAL A 69 -2.58 2.40 -5.29
C VAL A 69 -2.86 2.18 -3.81
N HIS A 70 -4.06 1.70 -3.49
CA HIS A 70 -4.44 1.37 -2.12
C HIS A 70 -3.84 0.01 -1.71
N VAL A 71 -2.91 0.02 -0.75
CA VAL A 71 -2.31 -1.19 -0.17
C VAL A 71 -2.92 -1.38 1.22
N CYS A 72 -4.20 -1.75 1.24
CA CYS A 72 -5.01 -1.71 2.46
C CYS A 72 -5.85 -2.97 2.71
N GLY A 73 -5.58 -4.07 2.00
CA GLY A 73 -6.33 -5.32 2.16
C GLY A 73 -7.84 -5.20 1.90
N GLY A 74 -8.26 -4.19 1.14
CA GLY A 74 -9.67 -3.88 0.83
C GLY A 74 -10.37 -2.97 1.85
N MET A 75 -9.63 -2.38 2.80
CA MET A 75 -10.22 -1.51 3.83
C MET A 75 -10.85 -0.22 3.25
N ASN A 76 -10.25 0.33 2.20
CA ASN A 76 -10.75 1.51 1.47
C ASN A 76 -10.79 1.18 -0.03
N MET A 77 -11.70 1.84 -0.76
CA MET A 77 -11.84 1.79 -2.22
C MET A 77 -11.67 3.17 -2.83
#